data_AF-A0AAV1CEI3-F1
#
_entry.id   AF-A0AAV1CEI3-F1
#
_cell.length_a   1.000
_cell.length_b   1.000
_cell.length_c   1.000
_cell.angle_alpha   90.00
_cell.angle_beta   90.00
_cell.angle_gamma   90.00
#
_symmetry.space_group_name_H-M   'P 1'
#
loop_
_entity.id
_entity.type
_entity.pdbx_description
1 polymer ?
#
loop_
_entity_poly.entity_id
_entity_poly.type
_entity_poly.pdbx_seq_one_letter_code
_entity_poly.pdbx_strand_id
1 'polypeptide(L)'
;MASCCSYRIFNCHAQDSVPNKLVHFNKRSNSSLIIKPNVELPEIPNLVQAASNVIKQASIKLLDAFFESTFQFVDQPLLPSESNFAPVEEIGKRVEVDIVEGEIPNDFPQGVYVRNGSNPMFGAKKAAKSVFGTSSEIWVEGEAMLHALYLSKDNNGKWTVSYNNRYVQTDTYKLERKRNKPAFLPAAEGDSLAVISALVLNSLRFGVPDKLLSNTNVFEHSGKCYTISENHMPHEIDISTLNTVGDWKLNAVWNRPFTSHPKKAPDTGELVIMGFNAQKPYFEVGILSADGQKFLHRVDLKYNRCTFCHEIGVTQKYNVILDLPLTIDINRLVKGGSLIRFEKDQFARIGVMPRYGDADSVRWFGVETCFVFHMFNCFEEEDEVVVRGCRARGSIIPGPDLGLNKLEWFSRGFKHVNSVEKNEEENFQDGALFSRVHEWRLNMQTGEVKEMNLTGDEFSMDFPMINESYVGIKNKYGYAQIVDSFASSDAGAVKYGGLAKLYFDEYQPQFCSDDEKAHDQKKVNVEYHMLPKNTYCSGAVFVPKSGGLEEDDGWIISFIHNEDDHKSEAYVVDAKKFTRQPVARIALPSRVPYGFHGMFVPMDLQN
;
A
#
# COMPACT_ATOMS: atom_id res chain seq x y z
N MET A 1 29.60 30.12 41.77
CA MET A 1 30.58 29.48 42.67
C MET A 1 31.22 28.33 41.91
N ALA A 2 32.56 28.43 41.74
CA ALA A 2 33.60 27.39 41.55
C ALA A 2 33.22 26.00 40.98
N SER A 3 34.01 25.31 40.15
CA SER A 3 35.35 25.47 39.56
C SER A 3 35.62 24.12 38.84
N CYS A 4 35.88 24.10 37.53
CA CYS A 4 37.19 23.88 36.91
C CYS A 4 37.78 22.44 37.02
N CYS A 5 38.00 21.77 35.87
CA CYS A 5 39.36 21.59 35.35
C CYS A 5 39.40 20.95 33.95
N SER A 6 40.26 21.55 33.15
CA SER A 6 40.62 21.37 31.75
C SER A 6 41.95 20.64 31.60
N TYR A 7 42.22 20.03 30.43
CA TYR A 7 43.58 19.96 29.84
C TYR A 7 43.52 19.87 28.30
N ARG A 8 43.98 20.93 27.63
CA ARG A 8 44.74 20.91 26.35
C ARG A 8 46.23 20.76 26.72
N ILE A 9 47.26 20.57 25.88
CA ILE A 9 47.68 21.30 24.67
C ILE A 9 48.91 20.55 24.07
N PHE A 10 49.07 20.50 22.73
CA PHE A 10 50.18 21.12 21.93
C PHE A 10 50.53 20.39 20.61
N ASN A 11 50.33 21.13 19.52
CA ASN A 11 51.01 21.01 18.22
C ASN A 11 52.38 21.71 18.28
N CYS A 12 53.34 21.26 17.46
CA CYS A 12 54.37 22.13 16.86
C CYS A 12 54.84 21.58 15.50
N HIS A 13 54.93 22.49 14.53
CA HIS A 13 55.57 22.35 13.22
C HIS A 13 57.09 22.51 13.31
N ALA A 14 57.85 21.92 12.37
CA ALA A 14 58.95 22.59 11.64
C ALA A 14 59.46 21.72 10.47
N GLN A 15 59.86 22.40 9.38
CA GLN A 15 60.43 21.91 8.13
C GLN A 15 61.93 21.56 8.26
N ASP A 16 62.47 20.71 7.39
CA ASP A 16 63.49 21.09 6.37
C ASP A 16 64.32 19.92 5.76
N SER A 17 64.41 19.98 4.43
CA SER A 17 65.55 19.66 3.53
C SER A 17 66.21 18.25 3.41
N VAL A 18 66.23 17.79 2.14
CA VAL A 18 67.05 16.76 1.42
C VAL A 18 68.56 17.19 1.36
N PRO A 19 69.60 16.46 0.82
CA PRO A 19 69.64 15.13 0.17
C PRO A 19 70.93 14.23 0.33
N ASN A 20 70.81 13.00 -0.21
CA ASN A 20 71.80 12.18 -0.95
C ASN A 20 73.20 11.85 -0.37
N LYS A 21 73.55 10.55 -0.37
CA LYS A 21 74.63 10.00 -1.23
C LYS A 21 74.72 8.46 -1.21
N LEU A 22 74.86 7.92 -2.44
CA LEU A 22 75.25 6.55 -2.77
C LEU A 22 76.64 6.17 -2.23
N VAL A 23 76.84 4.88 -1.94
CA VAL A 23 78.13 4.21 -2.17
C VAL A 23 77.88 2.87 -2.87
N HIS A 24 78.44 2.76 -4.07
CA HIS A 24 78.64 1.52 -4.83
C HIS A 24 79.77 0.69 -4.21
N PHE A 25 79.64 -0.64 -4.21
CA PHE A 25 80.78 -1.54 -4.37
C PHE A 25 80.46 -2.65 -5.38
N ASN A 26 81.49 -3.02 -6.12
CA ASN A 26 81.46 -3.68 -7.42
C ASN A 26 82.34 -4.94 -7.33
N LYS A 27 81.86 -6.10 -7.85
CA LYS A 27 82.58 -7.03 -8.77
C LYS A 27 82.08 -8.50 -8.71
N ARG A 28 81.62 -8.98 -9.88
CA ARG A 28 81.94 -10.20 -10.69
C ARG A 28 82.16 -11.54 -9.94
N SER A 29 81.71 -12.73 -10.37
CA SER A 29 81.43 -13.28 -11.72
C SER A 29 80.68 -14.64 -11.68
N ASN A 30 79.85 -14.89 -12.70
CA ASN A 30 79.46 -16.15 -13.40
C ASN A 30 79.31 -17.50 -12.64
N SER A 31 78.10 -18.08 -12.66
CA SER A 31 77.73 -19.19 -13.58
C SER A 31 76.33 -19.78 -13.30
N SER A 32 75.46 -19.71 -14.31
CA SER A 32 74.37 -20.63 -14.69
C SER A 32 73.62 -21.48 -13.63
N LEU A 33 72.36 -21.13 -13.39
CA LEU A 33 71.21 -22.07 -13.36
C LEU A 33 69.91 -21.25 -13.46
N ILE A 34 69.21 -21.39 -14.59
CA ILE A 34 67.91 -20.77 -14.81
C ILE A 34 66.87 -21.58 -14.02
N ILE A 35 66.37 -21.01 -12.92
CA ILE A 35 65.11 -21.41 -12.29
C ILE A 35 64.28 -20.13 -12.18
N LYS A 36 63.18 -20.05 -12.92
CA LYS A 36 62.20 -18.96 -12.78
C LYS A 36 61.48 -19.12 -11.44
N PRO A 37 61.41 -18.10 -10.55
CA PRO A 37 60.37 -18.02 -9.56
C PRO A 37 59.38 -16.93 -10.03
N ASN A 38 58.44 -17.29 -10.89
CA ASN A 38 57.20 -16.51 -11.00
C ASN A 38 56.16 -17.21 -10.14
N VAL A 39 56.18 -16.89 -8.84
CA VAL A 39 54.97 -16.94 -8.03
C VAL A 39 54.65 -15.49 -7.73
N GLU A 40 53.79 -14.90 -8.55
CA GLU A 40 53.07 -13.71 -8.12
C GLU A 40 52.26 -14.12 -6.89
N LEU A 41 52.67 -13.63 -5.72
CA LEU A 41 51.83 -13.66 -4.53
C LEU A 41 50.56 -12.86 -4.88
N PRO A 42 49.35 -13.44 -4.75
CA PRO A 42 48.13 -12.70 -5.01
C PRO A 42 48.11 -11.45 -4.14
N GLU A 43 47.79 -10.31 -4.75
CA GLU A 43 47.71 -9.01 -4.07
C GLU A 43 46.86 -9.16 -2.80
N ILE A 44 47.46 -8.86 -1.65
CA ILE A 44 46.88 -9.00 -0.30
C ILE A 44 45.44 -8.44 -0.17
N PRO A 45 45.03 -7.32 -0.85
CA PRO A 45 43.65 -6.84 -0.83
C PRO A 45 42.62 -7.86 -1.37
N ASN A 46 42.95 -8.59 -2.43
CA ASN A 46 42.06 -9.59 -3.04
C ASN A 46 41.87 -10.81 -2.14
N LEU A 47 42.91 -11.22 -1.40
CA LEU A 47 42.84 -12.33 -0.47
C LEU A 47 42.02 -11.98 0.78
N VAL A 48 42.12 -10.75 1.29
CA VAL A 48 41.33 -10.25 2.42
C VAL A 48 39.85 -10.13 2.05
N GLN A 49 39.54 -9.62 0.85
CA GLN A 49 38.16 -9.54 0.37
C GLN A 49 37.55 -10.91 0.10
N ALA A 50 38.32 -11.84 -0.47
CA ALA A 50 37.92 -13.24 -0.62
C ALA A 50 37.69 -13.93 0.73
N ALA A 51 38.61 -13.76 1.70
CA ALA A 51 38.46 -14.30 3.05
C ALA A 51 37.23 -13.72 3.78
N SER A 52 37.01 -12.40 3.67
CA SER A 52 35.82 -11.73 4.20
C SER A 52 34.54 -12.27 3.57
N ASN A 53 34.53 -12.52 2.26
CA ASN A 53 33.39 -13.11 1.56
C ASN A 53 33.15 -14.57 1.99
N VAL A 54 34.20 -15.36 2.19
CA VAL A 54 34.10 -16.75 2.68
C VAL A 54 33.56 -16.78 4.11
N ILE A 55 34.05 -15.91 5.00
CA ILE A 55 33.55 -15.79 6.38
C ILE A 55 32.07 -15.39 6.37
N LYS A 56 31.68 -14.40 5.54
CA LYS A 56 30.28 -13.98 5.38
C LYS A 56 29.38 -15.10 4.85
N GLN A 57 29.87 -15.88 3.89
CA GLN A 57 29.13 -17.03 3.38
C GLN A 57 29.01 -18.15 4.43
N ALA A 58 30.06 -18.42 5.20
CA ALA A 58 30.03 -19.39 6.28
C ALA A 58 29.06 -18.97 7.40
N SER A 59 29.04 -17.68 7.76
CA SER A 59 28.08 -17.15 8.76
C SER A 59 26.64 -17.24 8.27
N ILE A 60 26.38 -16.94 6.99
CA ILE A 60 25.03 -17.08 6.40
C ILE A 60 24.60 -18.55 6.40
N LYS A 61 25.49 -19.49 6.04
CA LYS A 61 25.18 -20.93 6.08
C LYS A 61 24.89 -21.42 7.49
N LEU A 62 25.65 -20.96 8.49
CA LEU A 62 25.40 -21.29 9.89
C LEU A 62 24.04 -20.74 10.34
N LEU A 63 23.71 -19.52 9.92
CA LEU A 63 22.43 -18.88 10.22
C LEU A 63 21.25 -19.60 9.55
N ASP A 64 21.42 -20.05 8.31
CA ASP A 64 20.43 -20.87 7.60
C ASP A 64 20.26 -22.24 8.28
N ALA A 65 21.34 -22.89 8.73
CA ALA A 65 21.25 -24.15 9.46
C ALA A 65 20.54 -23.99 10.83
N PHE A 66 20.87 -22.92 11.57
CA PHE A 66 20.16 -22.57 12.80
C PHE A 66 18.67 -22.36 12.52
N PHE A 67 18.35 -21.59 11.48
CA PHE A 67 16.98 -21.34 11.06
C PHE A 67 16.22 -22.63 10.76
N GLU A 68 16.75 -23.51 9.91
CA GLU A 68 16.10 -24.77 9.53
C GLU A 68 15.90 -25.72 10.72
N SER A 69 16.76 -25.66 11.74
CA SER A 69 16.62 -26.47 12.96
C SER A 69 15.65 -25.90 13.99
N THR A 70 15.38 -24.59 13.95
CA THR A 70 14.67 -23.87 15.02
C THR A 70 13.25 -23.48 14.64
N PHE A 71 13.00 -23.21 13.36
CA PHE A 71 11.73 -22.67 12.88
C PHE A 71 11.00 -23.67 12.02
N GLN A 72 9.71 -23.84 12.31
CA GLN A 72 8.79 -24.63 11.51
C GLN A 72 7.74 -23.71 10.89
N PHE A 73 7.66 -23.68 9.56
CA PHE A 73 6.53 -23.09 8.87
C PHE A 73 5.30 -23.98 8.98
N VAL A 74 4.16 -23.36 9.26
CA VAL A 74 2.85 -24.00 9.26
C VAL A 74 1.89 -23.19 8.41
N ASP A 75 0.99 -23.87 7.74
CA ASP A 75 -0.07 -23.22 6.98
C ASP A 75 -1.11 -22.67 7.95
N GLN A 76 -1.50 -21.42 7.74
CA GLN A 76 -2.68 -20.89 8.39
C GLN A 76 -3.92 -21.55 7.76
N PRO A 77 -4.93 -21.91 8.58
CA PRO A 77 -6.15 -22.50 8.05
C PRO A 77 -6.82 -21.51 7.09
N LEU A 78 -7.29 -22.01 5.96
CA LEU A 78 -8.16 -21.26 5.07
C LEU A 78 -9.59 -21.74 5.28
N LEU A 79 -10.44 -20.88 5.85
CA LEU A 79 -11.83 -21.18 6.09
C LEU A 79 -12.62 -21.22 4.77
N PRO A 80 -13.75 -21.95 4.69
CA PRO A 80 -14.62 -21.90 3.52
C PRO A 80 -15.08 -20.48 3.17
N SER A 81 -15.34 -19.64 4.19
CA SER A 81 -15.65 -18.21 4.04
C SER A 81 -14.48 -17.41 3.49
N GLU A 82 -13.27 -17.94 3.45
CA GLU A 82 -12.08 -17.29 2.89
C GLU A 82 -11.68 -17.88 1.52
N SER A 83 -12.50 -18.77 0.94
CA SER A 83 -12.12 -19.58 -0.24
C SER A 83 -11.59 -18.75 -1.41
N ASN A 84 -12.18 -17.59 -1.71
CA ASN A 84 -11.70 -16.74 -2.81
C ASN A 84 -10.44 -15.89 -2.47
N PHE A 85 -9.96 -15.90 -1.22
CA PHE A 85 -8.62 -15.39 -0.88
C PHE A 85 -7.51 -16.41 -1.18
N ALA A 86 -7.85 -17.66 -1.52
CA ALA A 86 -6.87 -18.65 -1.95
C ALA A 86 -6.11 -18.17 -3.19
N PRO A 87 -4.81 -18.49 -3.33
CA PRO A 87 -4.03 -18.11 -4.49
C PRO A 87 -4.51 -18.83 -5.76
N VAL A 88 -4.16 -18.26 -6.91
CA VAL A 88 -4.28 -18.91 -8.23
C VAL A 88 -2.92 -18.96 -8.92
N GLU A 89 -2.82 -19.86 -9.89
CA GLU A 89 -1.66 -19.99 -10.75
C GLU A 89 -1.70 -18.97 -11.91
N GLU A 90 -0.56 -18.69 -12.51
CA GLU A 90 -0.51 -17.95 -13.77
C GLU A 90 -1.14 -18.77 -14.91
N ILE A 91 -1.99 -18.13 -15.72
CA ILE A 91 -2.66 -18.76 -16.87
C ILE A 91 -1.70 -19.00 -18.05
N GLY A 92 -0.46 -18.50 -17.96
CA GLY A 92 0.59 -18.73 -18.93
C GLY A 92 0.52 -17.76 -20.10
N LYS A 93 -0.41 -17.91 -21.04
CA LYS A 93 -0.54 -16.99 -22.19
C LYS A 93 -1.85 -16.23 -22.09
N ARG A 94 -1.89 -15.04 -22.68
CA ARG A 94 -3.12 -14.25 -22.77
C ARG A 94 -4.22 -15.06 -23.46
N VAL A 95 -5.42 -15.06 -22.89
CA VAL A 95 -6.58 -15.84 -23.35
C VAL A 95 -7.67 -14.89 -23.80
N GLU A 96 -8.25 -15.09 -24.98
CA GLU A 96 -9.43 -14.34 -25.42
C GLU A 96 -10.64 -14.70 -24.55
N VAL A 97 -11.48 -13.71 -24.25
CA VAL A 97 -12.64 -13.91 -23.37
C VAL A 97 -13.90 -13.39 -24.01
N ASP A 98 -15.00 -14.09 -23.72
CA ASP A 98 -16.31 -13.77 -24.26
C ASP A 98 -17.05 -12.77 -23.37
N ILE A 99 -17.81 -11.88 -24.02
CA ILE A 99 -18.84 -11.08 -23.38
C ILE A 99 -20.07 -11.99 -23.24
N VAL A 100 -20.45 -12.32 -22.01
CA VAL A 100 -21.51 -13.30 -21.73
C VAL A 100 -22.89 -12.65 -21.62
N GLU A 101 -22.95 -11.36 -21.30
CA GLU A 101 -24.19 -10.60 -21.24
C GLU A 101 -23.93 -9.13 -21.58
N GLY A 102 -24.86 -8.50 -22.30
CA GLY A 102 -24.78 -7.10 -22.68
C GLY A 102 -23.74 -6.81 -23.78
N GLU A 103 -23.34 -5.55 -23.90
CA GLU A 103 -22.38 -5.06 -24.90
C GLU A 103 -21.51 -3.97 -24.26
N ILE A 104 -20.20 -4.04 -24.49
CA ILE A 104 -19.30 -2.94 -24.09
C ILE A 104 -19.64 -1.72 -24.94
N PRO A 105 -19.98 -0.57 -24.35
CA PRO A 105 -20.39 0.61 -25.12
C PRO A 105 -19.33 1.06 -26.13
N ASN A 106 -19.77 1.55 -27.29
CA ASN A 106 -18.86 1.98 -28.36
C ASN A 106 -17.94 3.14 -27.95
N ASP A 107 -18.33 3.94 -26.98
CA ASP A 107 -17.60 5.08 -26.43
C ASP A 107 -16.79 4.75 -25.17
N PHE A 108 -16.81 3.48 -24.73
CA PHE A 108 -15.86 2.95 -23.75
C PHE A 108 -14.45 3.03 -24.35
N PRO A 109 -13.44 3.56 -23.62
CA PRO A 109 -12.10 3.70 -24.14
C PRO A 109 -11.42 2.34 -24.33
N GLN A 110 -10.56 2.23 -25.35
CA GLN A 110 -9.66 1.08 -25.48
C GLN A 110 -8.53 1.20 -24.45
N GLY A 111 -8.09 0.08 -23.89
CA GLY A 111 -7.08 0.09 -22.85
C GLY A 111 -6.98 -1.21 -22.06
N VAL A 112 -6.38 -1.12 -20.89
CA VAL A 112 -6.14 -2.26 -19.99
C VAL A 112 -6.71 -1.94 -18.62
N TYR A 113 -7.70 -2.72 -18.19
CA TYR A 113 -8.13 -2.74 -16.79
C TYR A 113 -7.24 -3.73 -16.04
N VAL A 114 -6.48 -3.27 -15.06
CA VAL A 114 -5.55 -4.09 -14.27
C VAL A 114 -5.85 -3.93 -12.79
N ARG A 115 -5.71 -5.01 -12.03
CA ARG A 115 -5.87 -5.01 -10.57
C ARG A 115 -4.72 -5.75 -9.90
N ASN A 116 -4.23 -5.22 -8.79
CA ASN A 116 -3.21 -5.83 -7.95
C ASN A 116 -3.80 -6.49 -6.69
N GLY A 117 -3.13 -7.50 -6.14
CA GLY A 117 -3.58 -8.16 -4.93
C GLY A 117 -2.60 -9.19 -4.41
N SER A 118 -2.85 -9.62 -3.17
CA SER A 118 -2.10 -10.72 -2.54
C SER A 118 -2.45 -12.07 -3.18
N ASN A 119 -1.44 -12.87 -3.47
CA ASN A 119 -1.56 -14.23 -4.00
C ASN A 119 -0.43 -15.13 -3.45
N PRO A 120 -0.54 -15.62 -2.20
CA PRO A 120 0.52 -16.37 -1.52
C PRO A 120 1.06 -17.54 -2.36
N MET A 121 2.36 -17.51 -2.68
CA MET A 121 2.97 -18.46 -3.62
C MET A 121 2.94 -19.92 -3.14
N PHE A 122 2.89 -20.14 -1.83
CA PHE A 122 2.94 -21.49 -1.24
C PHE A 122 1.57 -21.98 -0.75
N GLY A 123 0.51 -21.65 -1.50
CA GLY A 123 -0.84 -22.19 -1.33
C GLY A 123 -1.67 -21.59 -0.20
N ALA A 124 -1.03 -21.05 0.84
CA ALA A 124 -1.68 -20.41 1.98
C ALA A 124 -0.74 -19.39 2.63
N LYS A 125 -1.33 -18.54 3.48
CA LYS A 125 -0.57 -17.72 4.41
C LYS A 125 0.19 -18.60 5.40
N LYS A 126 1.33 -18.13 5.86
CA LYS A 126 2.25 -18.87 6.73
C LYS A 126 2.25 -18.31 8.14
N ALA A 127 2.46 -19.20 9.10
CA ALA A 127 2.95 -18.87 10.41
C ALA A 127 4.28 -19.61 10.65
N ALA A 128 5.12 -19.09 11.53
CA ALA A 128 6.36 -19.71 11.93
C ALA A 128 6.34 -19.98 13.43
N LYS A 129 6.52 -21.25 13.80
CA LYS A 129 6.62 -21.71 15.19
C LYS A 129 8.08 -21.97 15.55
N SER A 130 8.46 -21.57 16.75
CA SER A 130 9.81 -21.77 17.28
C SER A 130 9.82 -21.76 18.81
N VAL A 131 11.02 -21.89 19.40
CA VAL A 131 11.24 -21.68 20.84
C VAL A 131 10.96 -20.24 21.30
N PHE A 132 10.86 -19.28 20.38
CA PHE A 132 10.55 -17.88 20.66
C PHE A 132 9.05 -17.57 20.64
N GLY A 133 8.20 -18.57 20.33
CA GLY A 133 6.76 -18.42 20.13
C GLY A 133 6.36 -18.59 18.67
N THR A 134 5.19 -18.03 18.32
CA THR A 134 4.60 -18.06 16.98
C THR A 134 4.51 -16.66 16.40
N SER A 135 4.95 -16.47 15.16
CA SER A 135 4.64 -15.29 14.35
C SER A 135 3.87 -15.67 13.09
N SER A 136 3.03 -14.78 12.58
CA SER A 136 2.07 -15.08 11.50
C SER A 136 1.99 -13.95 10.49
N GLU A 137 1.71 -14.32 9.25
CA GLU A 137 1.31 -13.39 8.19
C GLU A 137 -0.12 -12.89 8.46
N ILE A 138 -0.40 -11.62 8.20
CA ILE A 138 -1.76 -11.05 8.29
C ILE A 138 -2.51 -11.17 6.97
N TRP A 139 -3.80 -10.82 6.98
CA TRP A 139 -4.70 -11.10 5.86
C TRP A 139 -4.34 -10.35 4.56
N VAL A 140 -3.57 -9.26 4.64
CA VAL A 140 -3.10 -8.47 3.49
C VAL A 140 -1.80 -8.98 2.87
N GLU A 141 -1.08 -9.88 3.54
CA GLU A 141 0.23 -10.35 3.09
C GLU A 141 0.14 -11.48 2.07
N GLY A 142 1.18 -11.58 1.23
CA GLY A 142 1.32 -12.53 0.14
C GLY A 142 1.85 -11.84 -1.13
N GLU A 143 2.50 -12.60 -2.00
CA GLU A 143 3.18 -12.06 -3.18
C GLU A 143 2.17 -11.45 -4.16
N ALA A 144 2.55 -10.37 -4.84
CA ALA A 144 1.67 -9.68 -5.77
C ALA A 144 1.35 -10.50 -7.02
N MET A 145 0.07 -10.58 -7.36
CA MET A 145 -0.38 -11.03 -8.67
C MET A 145 -1.29 -9.98 -9.32
N LEU A 146 -0.93 -9.63 -10.56
CA LEU A 146 -1.71 -8.77 -11.41
C LEU A 146 -2.72 -9.59 -12.20
N HIS A 147 -3.95 -9.09 -12.29
CA HIS A 147 -5.00 -9.57 -13.17
C HIS A 147 -5.36 -8.46 -14.15
N ALA A 148 -5.32 -8.73 -15.45
CA ALA A 148 -5.57 -7.70 -16.46
C ALA A 148 -6.56 -8.17 -17.54
N LEU A 149 -7.48 -7.27 -17.88
CA LEU A 149 -8.35 -7.34 -19.05
C LEU A 149 -7.89 -6.31 -20.09
N TYR A 150 -7.61 -6.78 -21.29
CA TYR A 150 -7.22 -5.97 -22.44
C TYR A 150 -8.45 -5.78 -23.31
N LEU A 151 -8.87 -4.52 -23.48
CA LEU A 151 -10.05 -4.14 -24.23
C LEU A 151 -9.64 -3.35 -25.46
N SER A 152 -9.87 -3.91 -26.63
CA SER A 152 -9.48 -3.32 -27.92
C SER A 152 -10.57 -3.56 -28.96
N LYS A 153 -10.53 -2.83 -30.08
CA LYS A 153 -11.41 -3.04 -31.21
C LYS A 153 -10.63 -3.61 -32.37
N ASP A 154 -11.24 -4.56 -33.08
CA ASP A 154 -10.71 -5.05 -34.35
C ASP A 154 -10.89 -4.00 -35.47
N ASN A 155 -10.41 -4.33 -36.67
CA ASN A 155 -10.52 -3.46 -37.84
C ASN A 155 -11.97 -3.14 -38.26
N ASN A 156 -12.95 -3.91 -37.76
CA ASN A 156 -14.37 -3.71 -38.03
C ASN A 156 -15.07 -2.93 -36.89
N GLY A 157 -14.32 -2.49 -35.87
CA GLY A 157 -14.85 -1.78 -34.71
C GLY A 157 -15.47 -2.69 -33.64
N LYS A 158 -15.37 -4.02 -33.77
CA LYS A 158 -15.91 -4.97 -32.79
C LYS A 158 -14.93 -5.16 -31.63
N TRP A 159 -15.45 -5.20 -30.41
CA TRP A 159 -14.66 -5.47 -29.22
C TRP A 159 -13.98 -6.84 -29.26
N THR A 160 -12.68 -6.84 -29.02
CA THR A 160 -11.83 -7.98 -28.72
C THR A 160 -11.34 -7.82 -27.29
N VAL A 161 -11.68 -8.79 -26.44
CA VAL A 161 -11.32 -8.79 -25.02
C VAL A 161 -10.43 -9.99 -24.73
N SER A 162 -9.39 -9.78 -23.93
CA SER A 162 -8.52 -10.87 -23.51
C SER A 162 -8.02 -10.67 -22.09
N TYR A 163 -7.67 -11.76 -21.41
CA TYR A 163 -7.28 -11.82 -20.01
C TYR A 163 -5.86 -12.37 -19.83
N ASN A 164 -5.13 -11.85 -18.85
CA ASN A 164 -3.87 -12.41 -18.39
C ASN A 164 -3.69 -12.20 -16.88
N ASN A 165 -2.88 -13.05 -16.24
CA ASN A 165 -2.39 -12.83 -14.89
C ASN A 165 -0.91 -13.18 -14.74
N ARG A 166 -0.19 -12.43 -13.90
CA ARG A 166 1.25 -12.60 -13.65
C ARG A 166 1.64 -12.22 -12.24
N TYR A 167 2.58 -12.96 -11.67
CA TYR A 167 3.28 -12.55 -10.46
C TYR A 167 4.24 -11.39 -10.74
N VAL A 168 4.26 -10.42 -9.84
CA VAL A 168 5.34 -9.42 -9.81
C VAL A 168 6.61 -10.09 -9.33
N GLN A 169 7.68 -9.99 -10.12
CA GLN A 169 8.96 -10.63 -9.87
C GLN A 169 9.80 -9.79 -8.89
N THR A 170 9.35 -9.64 -7.65
CA THR A 170 10.14 -9.00 -6.59
C THR A 170 11.35 -9.86 -6.24
N ASP A 171 12.40 -9.27 -5.65
CA ASP A 171 13.60 -10.03 -5.32
C ASP A 171 13.35 -11.13 -4.28
N THR A 172 12.42 -10.91 -3.35
CA THR A 172 12.01 -11.93 -2.38
C THR A 172 11.18 -13.03 -3.02
N TYR A 173 10.30 -12.69 -3.97
CA TYR A 173 9.58 -13.68 -4.78
C TYR A 173 10.54 -14.57 -5.56
N LYS A 174 11.50 -13.97 -6.30
CA LYS A 174 12.50 -14.72 -7.08
C LYS A 174 13.33 -15.66 -6.19
N LEU A 175 13.69 -15.18 -4.99
CA LEU A 175 14.46 -15.95 -4.02
C LEU A 175 13.69 -17.18 -3.55
N GLU A 176 12.47 -17.01 -3.08
CA GLU A 176 11.65 -18.10 -2.55
C GLU A 176 11.21 -19.06 -3.66
N ARG A 177 10.87 -18.56 -4.85
CA ARG A 177 10.57 -19.37 -6.03
C ARG A 177 11.75 -20.27 -6.40
N LYS A 178 12.98 -19.73 -6.40
CA LYS A 178 14.19 -20.52 -6.67
C LYS A 178 14.46 -21.58 -5.60
N ARG A 179 14.14 -21.29 -4.34
CA ARG A 179 14.29 -22.23 -3.22
C ARG A 179 13.18 -23.28 -3.17
N ASN A 180 12.05 -23.03 -3.82
CA ASN A 180 10.85 -23.85 -3.80
C ASN A 180 10.33 -24.15 -2.38
N LYS A 181 10.49 -23.18 -1.47
CA LYS A 181 9.99 -23.23 -0.09
C LYS A 181 9.97 -21.82 0.54
N PRO A 182 9.10 -21.58 1.55
CA PRO A 182 9.16 -20.35 2.34
C PRO A 182 10.55 -20.18 2.99
N ALA A 183 11.03 -18.94 3.03
CA ALA A 183 12.34 -18.57 3.56
C ALA A 183 12.25 -17.41 4.56
N PHE A 184 11.35 -16.45 4.33
CA PHE A 184 11.12 -15.31 5.22
C PHE A 184 10.20 -15.69 6.38
N LEU A 185 10.60 -15.33 7.60
CA LEU A 185 9.74 -15.47 8.77
C LEU A 185 8.67 -14.37 8.76
N PRO A 186 7.40 -14.69 9.01
CA PRO A 186 6.37 -13.67 9.15
C PRO A 186 6.69 -12.74 10.33
N ALA A 187 6.46 -11.45 10.16
CA ALA A 187 6.83 -10.43 11.15
C ALA A 187 5.72 -9.42 11.46
N ALA A 188 4.51 -9.60 10.91
CA ALA A 188 3.41 -8.68 11.11
C ALA A 188 2.70 -8.87 12.46
N GLU A 189 2.37 -10.10 12.84
CA GLU A 189 1.67 -10.41 14.10
C GLU A 189 2.22 -11.66 14.81
N GLY A 190 1.85 -11.82 16.08
CA GLY A 190 2.18 -12.99 16.92
C GLY A 190 2.87 -12.63 18.23
N ASP A 191 3.50 -13.63 18.84
CA ASP A 191 4.26 -13.48 20.08
C ASP A 191 5.41 -12.49 19.88
N SER A 192 5.59 -11.54 20.80
CA SER A 192 6.52 -10.44 20.60
C SER A 192 7.97 -10.88 20.37
N LEU A 193 8.42 -11.93 21.07
CA LEU A 193 9.75 -12.50 20.88
C LEU A 193 9.91 -13.19 19.52
N ALA A 194 8.87 -13.85 19.02
CA ALA A 194 8.87 -14.46 17.70
C ALA A 194 8.94 -13.38 16.61
N VAL A 195 8.16 -12.30 16.74
CA VAL A 195 8.17 -11.16 15.81
C VAL A 195 9.52 -10.44 15.79
N ILE A 196 10.11 -10.13 16.96
CA ILE A 196 11.46 -9.54 17.03
C ILE A 196 12.49 -10.46 16.35
N SER A 197 12.42 -11.76 16.64
CA SER A 197 13.34 -12.75 16.07
C SER A 197 13.19 -12.81 14.55
N ALA A 198 11.96 -12.78 14.03
CA ALA A 198 11.68 -12.74 12.60
C ALA A 198 12.33 -11.52 11.93
N LEU A 199 12.07 -10.31 12.43
CA LEU A 199 12.62 -9.06 11.88
C LEU A 199 14.16 -9.09 11.83
N VAL A 200 14.80 -9.53 12.91
CA VAL A 200 16.26 -9.59 13.01
C VAL A 200 16.84 -10.66 12.09
N LEU A 201 16.29 -11.88 12.12
CA LEU A 201 16.82 -12.99 11.33
C LEU A 201 16.60 -12.77 9.82
N ASN A 202 15.45 -12.23 9.42
CA ASN A 202 15.22 -11.84 8.02
C ASN A 202 16.26 -10.81 7.58
N SER A 203 16.49 -9.76 8.39
CA SER A 203 17.49 -8.73 8.10
C SER A 203 18.90 -9.30 7.97
N LEU A 204 19.31 -10.21 8.86
CA LEU A 204 20.63 -10.82 8.83
C LEU A 204 20.82 -11.79 7.65
N ARG A 205 19.77 -12.51 7.24
CA ARG A 205 19.81 -13.51 6.16
C ARG A 205 19.65 -12.90 4.78
N PHE A 206 18.82 -11.88 4.64
CA PHE A 206 18.37 -11.36 3.36
C PHE A 206 18.61 -9.86 3.17
N GLY A 207 19.03 -9.13 4.22
CA GLY A 207 19.27 -7.69 4.15
C GLY A 207 18.01 -6.82 4.26
N VAL A 208 16.83 -7.44 4.36
CA VAL A 208 15.54 -6.76 4.56
C VAL A 208 14.76 -7.45 5.69
N PRO A 209 13.99 -6.70 6.49
CA PRO A 209 13.30 -7.24 7.66
C PRO A 209 12.09 -8.11 7.30
N ASP A 210 11.54 -7.95 6.10
CA ASP A 210 10.33 -8.62 5.65
C ASP A 210 10.30 -8.79 4.12
N LYS A 211 9.33 -9.56 3.63
CA LYS A 211 9.09 -9.80 2.19
C LYS A 211 8.75 -8.50 1.46
N LEU A 212 9.27 -8.37 0.24
CA LEU A 212 8.91 -7.28 -0.66
C LEU A 212 7.68 -7.71 -1.47
N LEU A 213 6.51 -7.22 -1.06
CA LEU A 213 5.23 -7.77 -1.54
C LEU A 213 4.80 -7.16 -2.88
N SER A 214 4.88 -5.83 -3.01
CA SER A 214 4.42 -5.06 -4.18
C SER A 214 2.94 -5.32 -4.57
N ASN A 215 2.10 -5.72 -3.61
CA ASN A 215 0.80 -6.33 -3.85
C ASN A 215 -0.39 -5.36 -3.73
N THR A 216 -0.16 -4.15 -3.23
CA THR A 216 -1.22 -3.27 -2.71
C THR A 216 -1.87 -2.47 -3.83
N ASN A 217 -1.09 -1.73 -4.61
CA ASN A 217 -1.63 -0.89 -5.69
C ASN A 217 -0.89 -1.09 -7.02
N VAL A 218 -1.54 -0.66 -8.11
CA VAL A 218 -0.97 -0.45 -9.43
C VAL A 218 -1.31 0.97 -9.88
N PHE A 219 -0.31 1.77 -10.24
CA PHE A 219 -0.50 3.18 -10.62
C PHE A 219 0.36 3.56 -11.83
N GLU A 220 0.00 4.65 -12.50
CA GLU A 220 0.75 5.18 -13.64
C GLU A 220 1.39 6.52 -13.27
N HIS A 221 2.65 6.70 -13.63
CA HIS A 221 3.32 8.00 -13.62
C HIS A 221 4.34 8.11 -14.75
N SER A 222 4.30 9.23 -15.48
CA SER A 222 5.21 9.52 -16.60
C SER A 222 5.24 8.45 -17.71
N GLY A 223 4.08 7.93 -18.09
CA GLY A 223 3.91 6.92 -19.15
C GLY A 223 4.33 5.51 -18.72
N LYS A 224 4.55 5.28 -17.42
CA LYS A 224 5.00 4.00 -16.88
C LYS A 224 4.06 3.52 -15.79
N CYS A 225 3.81 2.22 -15.78
CA CYS A 225 2.98 1.57 -14.77
C CYS A 225 3.87 0.94 -13.71
N TYR A 226 3.47 1.07 -12.44
CA TYR A 226 4.18 0.55 -11.29
C TYR A 226 3.24 -0.24 -10.40
N THR A 227 3.78 -1.26 -9.73
CA THR A 227 3.14 -1.93 -8.61
C THR A 227 3.84 -1.54 -7.31
N ILE A 228 3.11 -1.54 -6.20
CA ILE A 228 3.66 -1.06 -4.92
C ILE A 228 2.98 -1.72 -3.72
N SER A 229 3.73 -1.81 -2.62
CA SER A 229 3.27 -2.04 -1.26
C SER A 229 4.13 -1.19 -0.31
N GLU A 230 3.59 -0.81 0.85
CA GLU A 230 4.13 0.25 1.73
C GLU A 230 5.36 -0.15 2.53
N ASN A 231 6.10 -1.15 2.06
CA ASN A 231 7.32 -1.64 2.68
C ASN A 231 8.53 -1.60 1.71
N HIS A 232 8.36 -1.13 0.47
CA HIS A 232 9.46 -1.08 -0.51
C HIS A 232 9.31 0.05 -1.55
N MET A 233 10.24 0.09 -2.51
CA MET A 233 10.14 0.89 -3.73
C MET A 233 9.14 0.28 -4.72
N PRO A 234 8.51 1.08 -5.60
CA PRO A 234 7.61 0.58 -6.63
C PRO A 234 8.35 -0.30 -7.66
N HIS A 235 7.69 -1.28 -8.25
CA HIS A 235 8.23 -2.08 -9.35
C HIS A 235 7.56 -1.69 -10.66
N GLU A 236 8.33 -1.27 -11.65
CA GLU A 236 7.86 -0.99 -13.00
C GLU A 236 7.39 -2.28 -13.69
N ILE A 237 6.24 -2.20 -14.34
CA ILE A 237 5.63 -3.28 -15.09
C ILE A 237 5.37 -2.85 -16.54
N ASP A 238 5.59 -3.76 -17.48
CA ASP A 238 5.10 -3.61 -18.84
C ASP A 238 3.62 -3.96 -18.86
N ILE A 239 2.76 -2.96 -19.02
CA ILE A 239 1.30 -3.15 -18.97
C ILE A 239 0.78 -4.03 -20.12
N SER A 240 1.52 -4.14 -21.22
CA SER A 240 1.14 -4.97 -22.36
C SER A 240 1.39 -6.46 -22.09
N THR A 241 2.38 -6.82 -21.28
CA THR A 241 2.74 -8.23 -21.03
C THR A 241 2.54 -8.67 -19.57
N LEU A 242 2.39 -7.71 -18.65
CA LEU A 242 2.50 -7.84 -17.20
C LEU A 242 3.87 -8.32 -16.71
N ASN A 243 4.90 -8.23 -17.55
CA ASN A 243 6.26 -8.56 -17.13
C ASN A 243 6.79 -7.47 -16.19
N THR A 244 7.46 -7.90 -15.11
CA THR A 244 8.18 -6.99 -14.23
C THR A 244 9.47 -6.53 -14.91
N VAL A 245 9.63 -5.21 -15.06
CA VAL A 245 10.83 -4.59 -15.61
C VAL A 245 11.90 -4.48 -14.52
N GLY A 246 11.51 -4.08 -13.32
CA GLY A 246 12.37 -3.98 -12.14
C GLY A 246 11.97 -2.83 -11.22
N ASP A 247 12.74 -2.59 -10.17
CA ASP A 247 12.45 -1.53 -9.20
C ASP A 247 12.56 -0.16 -9.87
N TRP A 248 11.66 0.75 -9.49
CA TRP A 248 11.77 2.15 -9.85
C TRP A 248 12.99 2.75 -9.15
N LYS A 249 14.04 2.93 -9.93
CA LYS A 249 15.30 3.55 -9.49
C LYS A 249 15.14 5.05 -9.38
N LEU A 250 14.47 5.49 -8.33
CA LEU A 250 14.60 6.87 -7.87
C LEU A 250 16.06 7.13 -7.49
N ASN A 251 16.54 8.34 -7.73
CA ASN A 251 17.91 8.71 -7.36
C ASN A 251 18.15 8.49 -5.84
N ALA A 252 19.41 8.49 -5.41
CA ALA A 252 19.79 8.18 -4.02
C ALA A 252 19.21 9.14 -2.96
N VAL A 253 18.38 10.11 -3.35
CA VAL A 253 17.71 11.06 -2.46
C VAL A 253 16.50 10.44 -1.78
N TRP A 254 15.93 9.30 -2.20
CA TRP A 254 14.83 8.65 -1.46
C TRP A 254 15.25 7.31 -0.88
N ASN A 255 15.01 7.13 0.41
CA ASN A 255 15.38 5.93 1.17
C ASN A 255 14.28 5.49 2.15
N ARG A 256 13.02 5.76 1.82
CA ARG A 256 11.86 5.33 2.59
C ARG A 256 11.03 4.35 1.78
N PRO A 257 10.27 3.45 2.44
CA PRO A 257 9.17 2.78 1.80
C PRO A 257 8.27 3.80 1.08
N PHE A 258 7.79 3.43 -0.10
CA PHE A 258 6.99 4.30 -0.94
C PHE A 258 5.50 4.02 -0.65
N THR A 259 4.70 5.08 -0.48
CA THR A 259 3.24 4.95 -0.27
C THR A 259 2.59 4.14 -1.39
N SER A 260 1.57 3.36 -1.06
CA SER A 260 0.76 2.69 -2.10
C SER A 260 -0.21 3.64 -2.79
N HIS A 261 -0.38 4.87 -2.29
CA HIS A 261 -1.30 5.86 -2.83
C HIS A 261 -0.61 7.19 -3.18
N PRO A 262 0.37 7.18 -4.10
CA PRO A 262 0.91 8.43 -4.60
C PRO A 262 -0.20 9.21 -5.32
N LYS A 263 -0.17 10.54 -5.23
CA LYS A 263 -1.17 11.41 -5.86
C LYS A 263 -0.51 12.36 -6.84
N LYS A 264 -1.06 12.47 -8.04
CA LYS A 264 -0.67 13.51 -8.99
C LYS A 264 -1.29 14.83 -8.53
N ALA A 265 -0.45 15.85 -8.35
CA ALA A 265 -0.92 17.20 -8.10
C ALA A 265 -1.65 17.71 -9.35
N PRO A 266 -2.81 18.36 -9.19
CA PRO A 266 -3.51 18.97 -10.32
C PRO A 266 -2.62 20.04 -10.99
N ASP A 267 -2.89 20.31 -12.26
CA ASP A 267 -2.21 21.27 -13.16
C ASP A 267 -0.75 20.96 -13.52
N THR A 268 0.05 20.51 -12.56
CA THR A 268 1.50 20.29 -12.74
C THR A 268 1.83 18.85 -13.15
N GLY A 269 0.99 17.88 -12.76
CA GLY A 269 1.28 16.46 -12.94
C GLY A 269 2.40 15.93 -12.03
N GLU A 270 2.89 16.73 -11.08
CA GLU A 270 3.90 16.30 -10.10
C GLU A 270 3.37 15.18 -9.21
N LEU A 271 4.20 14.20 -8.89
CA LEU A 271 3.79 13.08 -8.04
C LEU A 271 4.16 13.36 -6.58
N VAL A 272 3.13 13.49 -5.75
CA VAL A 272 3.26 13.61 -4.29
C VAL A 272 3.28 12.22 -3.69
N ILE A 273 4.29 11.98 -2.87
CA ILE A 273 4.57 10.68 -2.24
C ILE A 273 4.78 10.89 -0.75
N MET A 274 4.60 9.83 0.02
CA MET A 274 5.05 9.78 1.41
C MET A 274 5.66 8.43 1.73
N GLY A 275 6.42 8.38 2.82
CA GLY A 275 7.02 7.16 3.33
C GLY A 275 7.19 7.25 4.84
N PHE A 276 6.82 6.18 5.53
CA PHE A 276 7.02 6.04 6.97
C PHE A 276 7.95 4.87 7.31
N ASN A 277 8.55 4.91 8.49
CA ASN A 277 9.45 3.87 8.97
C ASN A 277 9.37 3.78 10.49
N ALA A 278 9.53 2.59 11.07
CA ALA A 278 9.60 2.39 12.52
C ALA A 278 10.84 3.05 13.18
N GLN A 279 11.76 3.61 12.40
CA GLN A 279 12.93 4.37 12.86
C GLN A 279 12.91 5.80 12.33
N LYS A 280 13.52 6.73 13.08
CA LYS A 280 13.59 8.14 12.67
C LYS A 280 14.44 8.36 11.41
N PRO A 281 14.08 9.34 10.56
CA PRO A 281 12.83 10.10 10.59
C PRO A 281 11.62 9.22 10.23
N TYR A 282 10.56 9.36 11.04
CA TYR A 282 9.42 8.44 11.02
C TYR A 282 8.46 8.67 9.85
N PHE A 283 8.42 9.89 9.31
CA PHE A 283 7.49 10.26 8.25
C PHE A 283 8.11 11.33 7.36
N GLU A 284 8.18 11.04 6.06
CA GLU A 284 8.71 11.97 5.06
C GLU A 284 7.72 12.14 3.91
N VAL A 285 7.62 13.36 3.38
CA VAL A 285 6.88 13.70 2.16
C VAL A 285 7.89 14.00 1.05
N GLY A 286 7.62 13.50 -0.15
CA GLY A 286 8.41 13.77 -1.35
C GLY A 286 7.54 14.30 -2.49
N ILE A 287 8.15 15.08 -3.38
CA ILE A 287 7.52 15.54 -4.61
C ILE A 287 8.46 15.25 -5.77
N LEU A 288 7.96 14.46 -6.72
CA LEU A 288 8.64 14.15 -7.96
C LEU A 288 8.09 15.02 -9.09
N SER A 289 8.96 15.38 -10.03
CA SER A 289 8.56 16.04 -11.27
C SER A 289 7.58 15.18 -12.07
N ALA A 290 6.80 15.82 -12.94
CA ALA A 290 5.81 15.15 -13.79
C ALA A 290 6.42 14.07 -14.70
N ASP A 291 7.67 14.23 -15.11
CA ASP A 291 8.45 13.23 -15.86
C ASP A 291 9.05 12.11 -14.98
N GLY A 292 8.84 12.17 -13.67
CA GLY A 292 9.33 11.19 -12.70
C GLY A 292 10.86 11.17 -12.52
N GLN A 293 11.61 12.13 -13.08
CA GLN A 293 13.07 12.08 -13.12
C GLN A 293 13.76 12.79 -11.95
N LYS A 294 13.10 13.76 -11.32
CA LYS A 294 13.71 14.62 -10.30
C LYS A 294 12.85 14.69 -9.04
N PHE A 295 13.52 14.70 -7.89
CA PHE A 295 12.90 15.21 -6.67
C PHE A 295 12.92 16.73 -6.71
N LEU A 296 11.73 17.31 -6.65
CA LEU A 296 11.53 18.75 -6.52
C LEU A 296 11.53 19.16 -5.04
N HIS A 297 11.10 18.26 -4.17
CA HIS A 297 11.05 18.49 -2.72
C HIS A 297 11.12 17.17 -1.94
N ARG A 298 11.69 17.24 -0.74
CA ARG A 298 11.68 16.16 0.26
C ARG A 298 11.74 16.79 1.63
N VAL A 299 10.87 16.36 2.54
CA VAL A 299 10.89 16.87 3.92
C VAL A 299 10.54 15.79 4.94
N ASP A 300 11.33 15.77 6.02
CA ASP A 300 11.00 15.09 7.28
C ASP A 300 10.05 15.96 8.10
N LEU A 301 8.88 15.43 8.44
CA LEU A 301 7.87 16.14 9.26
C LEU A 301 8.18 16.12 10.76
N LYS A 302 9.32 15.55 11.16
CA LYS A 302 9.82 15.51 12.54
C LYS A 302 8.83 14.87 13.52
N TYR A 303 8.08 13.87 13.06
CA TYR A 303 7.14 13.14 13.91
C TYR A 303 7.85 12.56 15.15
N ASN A 304 7.12 12.48 16.27
CA ASN A 304 7.61 11.88 17.51
C ASN A 304 7.25 10.39 17.65
N ARG A 305 6.35 9.90 16.81
CA ARG A 305 5.90 8.50 16.70
C ARG A 305 5.84 8.06 15.24
N CYS A 306 5.99 6.75 14.98
CA CYS A 306 5.67 6.20 13.67
C CYS A 306 4.18 5.93 13.60
N THR A 307 3.47 6.71 12.79
CA THR A 307 2.09 6.39 12.37
C THR A 307 2.14 5.45 11.19
N PHE A 308 1.24 4.47 11.16
CA PHE A 308 0.89 3.75 9.95
C PHE A 308 -0.06 4.64 9.17
N CYS A 309 0.39 5.20 8.05
CA CYS A 309 -0.40 6.08 7.20
C CYS A 309 -0.48 5.44 5.83
N HIS A 310 -1.68 5.05 5.40
CA HIS A 310 -1.88 4.38 4.12
C HIS A 310 -2.02 5.38 2.95
N GLU A 311 -2.58 6.55 3.24
CA GLU A 311 -3.09 7.46 2.22
C GLU A 311 -2.54 8.88 2.42
N ILE A 312 -2.35 9.60 1.32
CA ILE A 312 -1.97 11.02 1.28
C ILE A 312 -2.89 11.78 0.34
N GLY A 313 -3.22 13.02 0.70
CA GLY A 313 -4.08 13.88 -0.10
C GLY A 313 -3.30 15.00 -0.77
N VAL A 314 -3.86 15.52 -1.84
CA VAL A 314 -3.38 16.74 -2.51
C VAL A 314 -4.57 17.64 -2.77
N THR A 315 -4.36 18.95 -2.72
CA THR A 315 -5.24 19.96 -3.32
C THR A 315 -4.46 20.66 -4.44
N GLN A 316 -4.97 21.78 -4.98
CA GLN A 316 -4.18 22.63 -5.87
C GLN A 316 -2.88 23.12 -5.21
N LYS A 317 -2.96 23.59 -3.96
CA LYS A 317 -1.82 24.24 -3.27
C LYS A 317 -1.18 23.39 -2.18
N TYR A 318 -1.87 22.40 -1.64
CA TYR A 318 -1.48 21.73 -0.40
C TYR A 318 -1.28 20.22 -0.57
N ASN A 319 -0.45 19.66 0.31
CA ASN A 319 -0.45 18.25 0.68
C ASN A 319 -1.32 18.10 1.94
N VAL A 320 -2.16 17.08 1.99
CA VAL A 320 -3.01 16.72 3.13
C VAL A 320 -2.47 15.44 3.75
N ILE A 321 -2.11 15.50 5.03
CA ILE A 321 -1.35 14.46 5.73
C ILE A 321 -2.16 13.95 6.91
N LEU A 322 -2.29 12.64 7.04
CA LEU A 322 -3.04 11.99 8.12
C LEU A 322 -2.06 11.55 9.25
N ASP A 323 -2.28 12.01 10.48
CA ASP A 323 -1.58 11.53 11.68
C ASP A 323 -2.64 10.95 12.63
N LEU A 324 -2.95 9.67 12.37
CA LEU A 324 -3.99 8.91 13.05
C LEU A 324 -3.36 7.90 14.02
N PRO A 325 -4.07 7.45 15.05
CA PRO A 325 -3.45 6.69 16.13
C PRO A 325 -3.22 5.19 15.83
N LEU A 326 -3.00 4.79 14.57
CA LEU A 326 -2.46 3.47 14.26
C LEU A 326 -0.94 3.57 14.25
N THR A 327 -0.26 2.95 15.22
CA THR A 327 1.17 3.19 15.44
C THR A 327 2.02 1.93 15.33
N ILE A 328 3.24 2.11 14.81
CA ILE A 328 4.26 1.07 14.74
C ILE A 328 5.33 1.38 15.78
N ASP A 329 5.53 0.47 16.76
CA ASP A 329 6.51 0.68 17.82
C ASP A 329 7.25 -0.62 18.19
N ILE A 330 8.53 -0.68 17.82
CA ILE A 330 9.42 -1.81 18.15
C ILE A 330 9.58 -1.95 19.68
N ASN A 331 9.51 -0.85 20.45
CA ASN A 331 9.63 -0.92 21.90
C ASN A 331 8.42 -1.62 22.54
N ARG A 332 7.27 -1.64 21.86
CA ARG A 332 6.09 -2.40 22.32
C ARG A 332 6.37 -3.90 22.33
N LEU A 333 7.10 -4.39 21.32
CA LEU A 333 7.51 -5.79 21.27
C LEU A 333 8.44 -6.17 22.44
N VAL A 334 9.39 -5.29 22.81
CA VAL A 334 10.31 -5.54 23.95
C VAL A 334 9.55 -5.65 25.28
N LYS A 335 8.38 -5.00 25.38
CA LYS A 335 7.49 -5.05 26.55
C LYS A 335 6.44 -6.17 26.48
N GLY A 336 6.49 -7.04 25.46
CA GLY A 336 5.53 -8.13 25.30
C GLY A 336 4.20 -7.76 24.64
N GLY A 337 4.10 -6.60 23.97
CA GLY A 337 2.93 -6.20 23.17
C GLY A 337 3.12 -6.38 21.67
N SER A 338 2.17 -5.88 20.86
CA SER A 338 2.16 -5.99 19.39
C SER A 338 3.04 -4.95 18.68
N LEU A 339 3.52 -5.26 17.46
CA LEU A 339 4.27 -4.29 16.65
C LEU A 339 3.40 -3.10 16.21
N ILE A 340 2.21 -3.40 15.69
CA ILE A 340 1.22 -2.42 15.23
C ILE A 340 0.06 -2.39 16.22
N ARG A 341 -0.42 -1.20 16.59
CA ARG A 341 -1.58 -1.07 17.49
C ARG A 341 -2.37 0.20 17.19
N PHE A 342 -3.69 0.08 17.25
CA PHE A 342 -4.59 1.23 17.27
C PHE A 342 -4.71 1.78 18.70
N GLU A 343 -4.18 2.97 18.92
CA GLU A 343 -4.09 3.64 20.22
C GLU A 343 -5.32 4.52 20.46
N LYS A 344 -6.45 3.92 20.86
CA LYS A 344 -7.76 4.60 20.97
C LYS A 344 -7.78 5.90 21.80
N ASP A 345 -6.89 6.01 22.78
CA ASP A 345 -6.80 7.15 23.71
C ASP A 345 -5.79 8.22 23.26
N GLN A 346 -5.15 8.02 22.10
CA GLN A 346 -4.19 8.97 21.52
C GLN A 346 -4.86 9.93 20.54
N PHE A 347 -4.20 11.07 20.31
CA PHE A 347 -4.69 12.09 19.40
C PHE A 347 -4.75 11.60 17.94
N ALA A 348 -5.69 12.18 17.21
CA ALA A 348 -5.80 12.16 15.75
C ALA A 348 -5.78 13.60 15.22
N ARG A 349 -5.13 13.82 14.09
CA ARG A 349 -5.08 15.15 13.45
C ARG A 349 -4.84 15.04 11.95
N ILE A 350 -5.30 16.05 11.22
CA ILE A 350 -5.05 16.23 9.79
C ILE A 350 -4.13 17.44 9.60
N GLY A 351 -3.06 17.26 8.85
CA GLY A 351 -2.08 18.31 8.52
C GLY A 351 -2.31 18.85 7.13
N VAL A 352 -2.34 20.18 6.99
CA VAL A 352 -2.35 20.87 5.71
C VAL A 352 -1.00 21.56 5.53
N MET A 353 -0.23 21.10 4.55
CA MET A 353 1.12 21.59 4.28
C MET A 353 1.16 22.23 2.89
N PRO A 354 1.66 23.47 2.70
CA PRO A 354 1.95 24.00 1.37
C PRO A 354 2.74 22.98 0.54
N ARG A 355 2.51 22.88 -0.78
CA ARG A 355 3.10 21.83 -1.63
C ARG A 355 4.59 21.63 -1.33
N TYR A 356 5.39 22.70 -1.36
CA TYR A 356 6.83 22.68 -1.09
C TYR A 356 7.20 23.19 0.31
N GLY A 357 6.27 23.12 1.26
CA GLY A 357 6.46 23.53 2.65
C GLY A 357 7.31 22.56 3.45
N ASP A 358 7.70 22.95 4.66
CA ASP A 358 8.42 22.11 5.61
C ASP A 358 7.57 21.74 6.85
N ALA A 359 8.19 21.01 7.79
CA ALA A 359 7.54 20.60 9.04
C ALA A 359 6.94 21.76 9.85
N ASP A 360 7.56 22.95 9.81
CA ASP A 360 7.13 24.12 10.57
C ASP A 360 6.01 24.89 9.83
N SER A 361 5.84 24.64 8.52
CA SER A 361 4.75 25.18 7.70
C SER A 361 3.44 24.39 7.77
N VAL A 362 3.45 23.18 8.37
CA VAL A 362 2.24 22.35 8.46
C VAL A 362 1.26 22.96 9.45
N ARG A 363 0.03 23.18 9.01
CA ARG A 363 -1.08 23.53 9.90
C ARG A 363 -1.81 22.27 10.33
N TRP A 364 -1.79 21.99 11.63
CA TRP A 364 -2.42 20.81 12.22
C TRP A 364 -3.81 21.12 12.76
N PHE A 365 -4.76 20.27 12.41
CA PHE A 365 -6.15 20.33 12.84
C PHE A 365 -6.48 19.07 13.63
N GLY A 366 -6.84 19.21 14.91
CA GLY A 366 -7.27 18.08 15.73
C GLY A 366 -8.63 17.56 15.25
N VAL A 367 -8.76 16.23 15.16
CA VAL A 367 -10.01 15.58 14.75
C VAL A 367 -10.40 14.49 15.75
N GLU A 368 -11.64 14.02 15.71
CA GLU A 368 -12.06 12.87 16.49
C GLU A 368 -11.17 11.63 16.21
N THR A 369 -10.84 10.87 17.26
CA THR A 369 -10.07 9.64 17.09
C THR A 369 -10.78 8.67 16.15
N CYS A 370 -10.06 8.25 15.12
CA CYS A 370 -10.56 7.40 14.06
C CYS A 370 -9.41 6.78 13.26
N PHE A 371 -9.76 5.94 12.30
CA PHE A 371 -8.85 5.49 11.26
C PHE A 371 -9.45 5.74 9.87
N VAL A 372 -8.61 6.14 8.93
CA VAL A 372 -8.97 6.33 7.52
C VAL A 372 -7.97 5.53 6.70
N PHE A 373 -8.43 4.44 6.07
CA PHE A 373 -7.61 3.71 5.10
C PHE A 373 -7.48 4.50 3.81
N HIS A 374 -8.61 4.99 3.28
CA HIS A 374 -8.65 5.60 1.96
C HIS A 374 -9.46 6.90 1.93
N MET A 375 -9.06 7.79 1.04
CA MET A 375 -9.71 9.08 0.78
C MET A 375 -10.33 9.09 -0.61
N PHE A 376 -11.49 9.74 -0.74
CA PHE A 376 -12.04 10.09 -2.05
C PHE A 376 -11.21 11.18 -2.70
N ASN A 377 -11.05 12.31 -2.00
CA ASN A 377 -10.40 13.49 -2.53
C ASN A 377 -10.11 14.52 -1.44
N CYS A 378 -9.25 15.48 -1.78
CA CYS A 378 -9.09 16.72 -1.02
C CYS A 378 -9.16 17.90 -1.98
N PHE A 379 -9.73 19.02 -1.55
CA PHE A 379 -9.79 20.23 -2.37
C PHE A 379 -9.88 21.50 -1.52
N GLU A 380 -9.64 22.64 -2.15
CA GLU A 380 -9.81 23.96 -1.53
C GLU A 380 -11.20 24.51 -1.86
N GLU A 381 -11.85 25.08 -0.85
CA GLU A 381 -13.10 25.83 -1.01
C GLU A 381 -13.05 27.05 -0.11
N GLU A 382 -12.97 28.24 -0.73
CA GLU A 382 -12.77 29.51 -0.02
C GLU A 382 -11.53 29.46 0.90
N ASP A 383 -11.74 29.59 2.21
CA ASP A 383 -10.71 29.56 3.25
C ASP A 383 -10.49 28.16 3.85
N GLU A 384 -11.14 27.13 3.30
CA GLU A 384 -11.11 25.78 3.85
C GLU A 384 -10.39 24.79 2.94
N VAL A 385 -9.73 23.82 3.56
CA VAL A 385 -9.36 22.57 2.90
C VAL A 385 -10.38 21.51 3.30
N VAL A 386 -11.06 20.96 2.31
CA VAL A 386 -12.05 19.89 2.46
C VAL A 386 -11.39 18.56 2.20
N VAL A 387 -11.57 17.61 3.11
CA VAL A 387 -11.06 16.25 3.04
C VAL A 387 -12.23 15.29 3.10
N ARG A 388 -12.36 14.38 2.13
CA ARG A 388 -13.40 13.35 2.10
C ARG A 388 -12.76 11.96 2.12
N GLY A 389 -13.16 11.10 3.04
CA GLY A 389 -12.62 9.76 3.14
C GLY A 389 -13.50 8.78 3.91
N CYS A 390 -13.14 7.50 3.85
CA CYS A 390 -13.85 6.43 4.53
C CYS A 390 -13.29 6.27 5.96
N ARG A 391 -14.07 6.73 6.94
CA ARG A 391 -13.72 6.80 8.36
C ARG A 391 -14.30 5.59 9.11
N ALA A 392 -13.44 4.87 9.81
CA ALA A 392 -13.81 3.89 10.83
C ALA A 392 -13.41 4.37 12.24
N ARG A 393 -14.03 3.83 13.29
CA ARG A 393 -13.70 4.18 14.69
C ARG A 393 -12.49 3.41 15.24
N GLY A 394 -12.09 2.34 14.57
CA GLY A 394 -10.89 1.56 14.82
C GLY A 394 -10.21 1.17 13.51
N SER A 395 -9.12 0.41 13.59
CA SER A 395 -8.43 -0.12 12.42
C SER A 395 -8.63 -1.62 12.30
N ILE A 396 -8.79 -2.09 11.06
CA ILE A 396 -8.79 -3.52 10.73
C ILE A 396 -7.37 -4.13 10.79
N ILE A 397 -6.32 -3.31 10.81
CA ILE A 397 -4.91 -3.73 10.89
C ILE A 397 -4.33 -3.39 12.28
N PRO A 398 -3.50 -4.27 12.87
CA PRO A 398 -3.13 -5.60 12.37
C PRO A 398 -4.24 -6.66 12.55
N GLY A 399 -5.26 -6.32 13.34
CA GLY A 399 -6.23 -7.26 13.90
C GLY A 399 -6.41 -6.97 15.39
N PRO A 400 -7.07 -7.85 16.15
CA PRO A 400 -7.26 -7.65 17.58
C PRO A 400 -5.96 -7.76 18.39
N ASP A 401 -5.96 -7.18 19.59
CA ASP A 401 -4.88 -7.39 20.58
C ASP A 401 -4.76 -8.88 20.98
N LEU A 402 -3.54 -9.29 21.40
CA LEU A 402 -3.25 -10.66 21.84
C LEU A 402 -4.23 -11.13 22.92
N GLY A 403 -4.82 -12.32 22.72
CA GLY A 403 -5.76 -12.95 23.66
C GLY A 403 -7.24 -12.75 23.32
N LEU A 404 -7.57 -11.86 22.37
CA LEU A 404 -8.93 -11.74 21.84
C LEU A 404 -9.18 -12.75 20.73
N ASN A 405 -10.42 -13.24 20.65
CA ASN A 405 -10.84 -14.11 19.56
C ASN A 405 -11.01 -13.30 18.27
N LYS A 406 -10.25 -13.65 17.23
CA LYS A 406 -10.24 -12.95 15.93
C LYS A 406 -11.62 -12.95 15.25
N LEU A 407 -12.32 -14.08 15.26
CA LEU A 407 -13.66 -14.20 14.69
C LEU A 407 -14.67 -13.34 15.45
N GLU A 408 -14.64 -13.38 16.78
CA GLU A 408 -15.52 -12.56 17.62
C GLU A 408 -15.26 -11.05 17.39
N TRP A 409 -13.99 -10.66 17.31
CA TRP A 409 -13.60 -9.28 17.06
C TRP A 409 -14.09 -8.77 15.70
N PHE A 410 -13.90 -9.55 14.63
CA PHE A 410 -14.43 -9.19 13.32
C PHE A 410 -15.95 -9.15 13.30
N SER A 411 -16.60 -10.15 13.89
CA SER A 411 -18.06 -10.23 14.00
C SER A 411 -18.64 -8.97 14.64
N ARG A 412 -18.05 -8.52 15.76
CA ARG A 412 -18.46 -7.30 16.43
C ARG A 412 -18.06 -6.03 15.69
N GLY A 413 -16.87 -6.05 15.08
CA GLY A 413 -16.26 -4.90 14.44
C GLY A 413 -17.04 -4.42 13.23
N PHE A 414 -17.62 -5.34 12.46
CA PHE A 414 -18.46 -5.03 11.30
C PHE A 414 -19.95 -4.90 11.63
N LYS A 415 -20.38 -5.09 12.88
CA LYS A 415 -21.80 -4.94 13.23
C LYS A 415 -22.34 -3.59 12.77
N HIS A 416 -23.55 -3.61 12.22
CA HIS A 416 -24.32 -2.40 12.02
C HIS A 416 -24.57 -1.75 13.37
N VAL A 417 -24.18 -0.48 13.50
CA VAL A 417 -24.42 0.29 14.71
C VAL A 417 -25.82 0.89 14.59
N ASN A 418 -26.84 0.18 15.07
CA ASN A 418 -28.09 0.83 15.43
C ASN A 418 -27.85 1.64 16.70
N SER A 419 -28.33 2.87 16.74
CA SER A 419 -27.94 3.89 17.71
C SER A 419 -28.49 3.66 19.12
N VAL A 420 -28.42 2.46 19.71
CA VAL A 420 -28.75 2.23 21.13
C VAL A 420 -28.04 0.95 21.61
N GLU A 421 -26.88 1.09 22.24
CA GLU A 421 -26.36 0.23 23.34
C GLU A 421 -24.86 0.54 23.52
N LYS A 422 -24.59 1.63 24.25
CA LYS A 422 -23.26 1.84 24.84
C LYS A 422 -23.13 0.88 26.03
N ASN A 423 -22.64 -0.33 25.80
CA ASN A 423 -22.09 -1.12 26.90
C ASN A 423 -20.66 -0.60 27.15
N GLU A 424 -20.48 0.06 28.29
CA GLU A 424 -19.21 0.67 28.72
C GLU A 424 -18.20 -0.36 29.25
N GLU A 425 -18.54 -1.65 29.25
CA GLU A 425 -17.77 -2.70 29.98
C GLU A 425 -16.81 -3.54 29.13
N GLU A 426 -16.65 -3.30 27.82
CA GLU A 426 -15.73 -4.10 26.97
C GLU A 426 -14.72 -3.28 26.18
N ASN A 427 -13.49 -3.81 26.06
CA ASN A 427 -12.33 -3.14 25.45
C ASN A 427 -12.48 -2.81 23.94
N PHE A 428 -13.49 -3.37 23.26
CA PHE A 428 -13.77 -3.19 21.84
C PHE A 428 -15.23 -2.80 21.60
N GLN A 429 -15.47 -1.72 20.84
CA GLN A 429 -16.81 -1.21 20.56
C GLN A 429 -17.39 -1.88 19.32
N ASP A 430 -18.67 -2.27 19.41
CA ASP A 430 -19.42 -2.78 18.26
C ASP A 430 -19.41 -1.75 17.12
N GLY A 431 -19.21 -2.23 15.90
CA GLY A 431 -19.09 -1.40 14.70
C GLY A 431 -17.81 -0.56 14.61
N ALA A 432 -16.75 -0.88 15.37
CA ALA A 432 -15.50 -0.13 15.28
C ALA A 432 -14.85 -0.17 13.89
N LEU A 433 -15.06 -1.23 13.11
CA LEU A 433 -14.56 -1.40 11.75
C LEU A 433 -15.56 -0.94 10.68
N PHE A 434 -16.74 -0.48 11.10
CA PHE A 434 -17.78 0.01 10.21
C PHE A 434 -17.34 1.37 9.62
N SER A 435 -16.98 1.36 8.34
CA SER A 435 -16.40 2.53 7.67
C SER A 435 -17.47 3.34 6.94
N ARG A 436 -17.43 4.67 7.12
CA ARG A 436 -18.47 5.60 6.61
C ARG A 436 -17.81 6.76 5.91
N VAL A 437 -18.48 7.33 4.91
CA VAL A 437 -17.93 8.50 4.23
C VAL A 437 -18.07 9.71 5.14
N HIS A 438 -16.93 10.33 5.41
CA HIS A 438 -16.81 11.47 6.30
C HIS A 438 -16.18 12.63 5.55
N GLU A 439 -16.62 13.84 5.89
CA GLU A 439 -16.04 15.09 5.42
C GLU A 439 -15.45 15.85 6.60
N TRP A 440 -14.21 16.33 6.43
CA TRP A 440 -13.57 17.29 7.32
C TRP A 440 -13.37 18.59 6.56
N ARG A 441 -13.91 19.69 7.07
CA ARG A 441 -13.67 21.04 6.54
C ARG A 441 -12.75 21.78 7.50
N LEU A 442 -11.54 22.09 7.03
CA LEU A 442 -10.42 22.60 7.82
C LEU A 442 -10.20 24.07 7.49
N ASN A 443 -10.65 24.99 8.34
CA ASN A 443 -10.59 26.42 8.05
C ASN A 443 -9.16 26.96 8.25
N MET A 444 -8.50 27.33 7.16
CA MET A 444 -7.10 27.78 7.09
C MET A 444 -6.84 29.15 7.74
N GLN A 445 -7.88 29.94 8.02
CA GLN A 445 -7.75 31.20 8.75
C GLN A 445 -7.99 31.03 10.25
N THR A 446 -9.13 30.44 10.63
CA THR A 446 -9.57 30.38 12.04
C THR A 446 -8.98 29.19 12.80
N GLY A 447 -8.66 28.09 12.10
CA GLY A 447 -8.26 26.83 12.73
C GLY A 447 -9.43 25.95 13.14
N GLU A 448 -10.67 26.36 12.83
CA GLU A 448 -11.88 25.58 13.07
C GLU A 448 -11.89 24.29 12.23
N VAL A 449 -12.45 23.23 12.80
CA VAL A 449 -12.69 21.93 12.16
C VAL A 449 -14.17 21.63 12.23
N LYS A 450 -14.76 21.31 11.09
CA LYS A 450 -16.12 20.74 11.00
C LYS A 450 -16.03 19.32 10.45
N GLU A 451 -16.64 18.37 11.14
CA GLU A 451 -16.63 16.95 10.78
C GLU A 451 -18.07 16.47 10.56
N MET A 452 -18.32 15.75 9.47
CA MET A 452 -19.67 15.30 9.11
C MET A 452 -19.68 13.90 8.50
N ASN A 453 -20.54 13.01 9.01
CA ASN A 453 -20.86 11.73 8.37
C ASN A 453 -21.84 11.97 7.21
N LEU A 454 -21.41 11.74 5.97
CA LEU A 454 -22.19 12.02 4.76
C LEU A 454 -23.20 10.93 4.39
N THR A 455 -22.92 9.66 4.71
CA THR A 455 -23.72 8.51 4.23
C THR A 455 -24.64 7.91 5.28
N GLY A 456 -24.46 8.28 6.55
CA GLY A 456 -25.21 7.66 7.65
C GLY A 456 -24.68 6.25 7.95
N ASP A 457 -25.57 5.39 8.45
CA ASP A 457 -25.21 4.12 9.07
C ASP A 457 -25.88 2.92 8.34
N GLU A 458 -26.45 3.17 7.15
CA GLU A 458 -27.14 2.15 6.35
C GLU A 458 -26.17 1.11 5.80
N PHE A 459 -25.07 1.54 5.17
CA PHE A 459 -24.05 0.68 4.60
C PHE A 459 -22.65 1.10 5.04
N SER A 460 -21.80 0.12 5.34
CA SER A 460 -20.37 0.33 5.47
C SER A 460 -19.74 0.35 4.07
N MET A 461 -18.75 1.19 3.83
CA MET A 461 -18.10 1.29 2.53
C MET A 461 -16.63 1.70 2.60
N ASP A 462 -15.84 1.24 1.63
CA ASP A 462 -14.42 1.54 1.51
C ASP A 462 -13.98 1.47 0.03
N PHE A 463 -12.68 1.57 -0.25
CA PHE A 463 -12.12 1.68 -1.60
C PHE A 463 -12.81 2.78 -2.43
N PRO A 464 -12.77 4.03 -1.95
CA PRO A 464 -13.31 5.16 -2.67
C PRO A 464 -12.55 5.40 -3.98
N MET A 465 -13.26 5.90 -4.98
CA MET A 465 -12.73 6.32 -6.27
C MET A 465 -13.54 7.51 -6.79
N ILE A 466 -12.91 8.33 -7.63
CA ILE A 466 -13.52 9.46 -8.32
C ILE A 466 -13.10 9.42 -9.79
N ASN A 467 -13.65 10.29 -10.61
CA ASN A 467 -13.02 10.61 -11.90
C ASN A 467 -11.66 11.26 -11.62
N GLU A 468 -10.57 10.61 -12.03
CA GLU A 468 -9.20 11.03 -11.70
C GLU A 468 -8.84 12.44 -12.21
N SER A 469 -9.58 12.95 -13.21
CA SER A 469 -9.44 14.33 -13.70
C SER A 469 -9.75 15.38 -12.62
N TYR A 470 -10.38 14.97 -11.52
CA TYR A 470 -10.79 15.83 -10.42
C TYR A 470 -9.94 15.63 -9.15
N VAL A 471 -8.87 14.84 -9.19
CA VAL A 471 -7.96 14.70 -8.04
C VAL A 471 -7.39 16.08 -7.65
N GLY A 472 -7.55 16.45 -6.39
CA GLY A 472 -7.05 17.71 -5.84
C GLY A 472 -7.92 18.94 -6.11
N ILE A 473 -9.05 18.79 -6.79
CA ILE A 473 -10.04 19.84 -7.06
C ILE A 473 -11.44 19.36 -6.69
N LYS A 474 -12.38 20.31 -6.52
CA LYS A 474 -13.75 19.97 -6.09
C LYS A 474 -14.43 19.04 -7.09
N ASN A 475 -15.03 17.97 -6.57
CA ASN A 475 -15.73 16.93 -7.32
C ASN A 475 -17.16 16.75 -6.78
N LYS A 476 -18.10 16.45 -7.67
CA LYS A 476 -19.53 16.26 -7.38
C LYS A 476 -19.88 14.81 -7.10
N TYR A 477 -19.16 13.86 -7.69
CA TYR A 477 -19.45 12.45 -7.61
C TYR A 477 -18.28 11.68 -7.00
N GLY A 478 -18.62 10.65 -6.22
CA GLY A 478 -17.67 9.66 -5.75
C GLY A 478 -18.28 8.28 -5.83
N TYR A 479 -17.45 7.25 -5.94
CA TYR A 479 -17.88 5.86 -5.91
C TYR A 479 -17.12 5.09 -4.84
N ALA A 480 -17.73 4.09 -4.23
CA ALA A 480 -17.08 3.22 -3.25
C ALA A 480 -17.61 1.79 -3.35
N GLN A 481 -16.86 0.84 -2.79
CA GLN A 481 -17.30 -0.53 -2.64
C GLN A 481 -18.04 -0.70 -1.31
N ILE A 482 -19.21 -1.32 -1.33
CA ILE A 482 -20.05 -1.56 -0.15
C ILE A 482 -19.54 -2.81 0.55
N VAL A 483 -19.17 -2.67 1.82
CA VAL A 483 -18.77 -3.78 2.69
C VAL A 483 -19.99 -4.62 3.04
N ASP A 484 -19.94 -5.91 2.72
CA ASP A 484 -20.89 -6.88 3.25
C ASP A 484 -20.44 -7.24 4.68
N SER A 485 -21.08 -6.59 5.66
CA SER A 485 -20.73 -6.72 7.08
C SER A 485 -20.79 -8.16 7.59
N PHE A 486 -21.78 -8.94 7.13
CA PHE A 486 -21.96 -10.33 7.57
C PHE A 486 -20.90 -11.23 6.96
N ALA A 487 -20.71 -11.13 5.64
CA ALA A 487 -19.71 -11.93 4.96
C ALA A 487 -18.28 -11.58 5.41
N SER A 488 -18.02 -10.31 5.72
CA SER A 488 -16.72 -9.84 6.23
C SER A 488 -16.44 -10.35 7.63
N SER A 489 -17.48 -10.43 8.47
CA SER A 489 -17.41 -11.01 9.81
C SER A 489 -17.04 -12.49 9.77
N ASP A 490 -17.73 -13.27 8.94
CA ASP A 490 -17.52 -14.70 8.80
C ASP A 490 -16.16 -15.06 8.17
N ALA A 491 -15.65 -14.19 7.30
CA ALA A 491 -14.35 -14.38 6.65
C ALA A 491 -13.18 -13.88 7.50
N GLY A 492 -13.42 -12.99 8.48
CA GLY A 492 -12.33 -12.30 9.17
C GLY A 492 -11.48 -11.42 8.25
N ALA A 493 -12.07 -10.95 7.16
CA ALA A 493 -11.48 -10.08 6.14
C ALA A 493 -12.61 -9.37 5.39
N VAL A 494 -12.34 -8.20 4.81
CA VAL A 494 -13.39 -7.41 4.15
C VAL A 494 -13.84 -8.08 2.85
N LYS A 495 -15.15 -8.20 2.66
CA LYS A 495 -15.80 -8.59 1.40
C LYS A 495 -16.74 -7.48 0.94
N TYR A 496 -16.79 -7.24 -0.36
CA TYR A 496 -17.55 -6.13 -0.93
C TYR A 496 -18.74 -6.62 -1.75
N GLY A 497 -19.96 -6.44 -1.24
CA GLY A 497 -21.20 -6.96 -1.83
C GLY A 497 -21.91 -6.00 -2.79
N GLY A 498 -21.29 -4.87 -3.13
CA GLY A 498 -21.93 -3.87 -3.98
C GLY A 498 -21.04 -2.65 -4.27
N LEU A 499 -21.59 -1.71 -5.04
CA LEU A 499 -20.99 -0.41 -5.33
C LEU A 499 -21.96 0.70 -4.91
N ALA A 500 -21.43 1.82 -4.45
CA ALA A 500 -22.17 3.03 -4.12
C ALA A 500 -21.71 4.18 -5.02
N LYS A 501 -22.64 5.02 -5.48
CA LYS A 501 -22.38 6.32 -6.12
C LYS A 501 -22.93 7.41 -5.21
N LEU A 502 -22.07 8.32 -4.79
CA LEU A 502 -22.36 9.43 -3.90
C LEU A 502 -22.47 10.72 -4.70
N TYR A 503 -23.46 11.54 -4.36
CA TYR A 503 -23.73 12.84 -4.96
C TYR A 503 -23.41 13.94 -3.95
N PHE A 504 -22.16 14.39 -3.90
CA PHE A 504 -21.64 15.23 -2.81
C PHE A 504 -22.28 16.62 -2.69
N ASP A 505 -22.87 17.13 -3.76
CA ASP A 505 -23.59 18.42 -3.77
C ASP A 505 -25.12 18.25 -3.66
N GLU A 506 -25.62 17.01 -3.62
CA GLU A 506 -27.05 16.72 -3.51
C GLU A 506 -27.35 16.07 -2.16
N TYR A 507 -28.16 16.75 -1.35
CA TYR A 507 -28.52 16.28 -0.03
C TYR A 507 -29.93 15.68 -0.01
N GLN A 508 -30.10 14.64 0.77
CA GLN A 508 -31.38 13.99 1.00
C GLN A 508 -32.36 14.96 1.67
N PRO A 509 -33.56 15.21 1.10
CA PRO A 509 -34.50 16.21 1.61
C PRO A 509 -34.91 15.96 3.07
N GLN A 510 -35.02 14.69 3.49
CA GLN A 510 -35.41 14.36 4.87
C GLN A 510 -34.38 14.80 5.94
N PHE A 511 -33.16 15.11 5.52
CA PHE A 511 -32.07 15.57 6.40
C PHE A 511 -31.73 17.06 6.18
N CYS A 512 -32.50 17.76 5.36
CA CYS A 512 -32.37 19.20 5.13
C CYS A 512 -33.42 19.94 5.96
N SER A 513 -32.99 20.59 7.06
CA SER A 513 -33.83 21.52 7.81
C SER A 513 -33.11 22.86 7.96
N ASP A 514 -33.86 23.95 8.10
CA ASP A 514 -33.32 25.31 8.28
C ASP A 514 -32.69 25.55 9.67
N ASP A 515 -32.78 24.59 10.59
CA ASP A 515 -32.10 24.66 11.88
C ASP A 515 -30.59 24.43 11.71
N GLU A 516 -29.76 25.36 12.23
CA GLU A 516 -28.30 25.24 12.26
C GLU A 516 -27.82 23.92 12.91
N LYS A 517 -28.58 23.35 13.85
CA LYS A 517 -28.29 22.05 14.47
C LYS A 517 -28.53 20.84 13.57
N ALA A 518 -29.28 21.00 12.48
CA ALA A 518 -29.52 19.95 11.49
C ALA A 518 -28.44 19.91 10.40
N HIS A 519 -27.56 20.91 10.32
CA HIS A 519 -26.41 20.86 9.43
C HIS A 519 -25.52 19.64 9.70
N ASP A 520 -25.38 19.22 10.97
CA ASP A 520 -24.64 18.02 11.38
C ASP A 520 -25.33 16.70 10.98
N GLN A 521 -26.55 16.77 10.46
CA GLN A 521 -27.35 15.61 10.07
C GLN A 521 -27.52 15.46 8.56
N LYS A 522 -27.04 16.42 7.75
CA LYS A 522 -27.15 16.36 6.28
C LYS A 522 -26.52 15.07 5.76
N LYS A 523 -27.27 14.35 4.92
CA LYS A 523 -26.81 13.16 4.22
C LYS A 523 -26.83 13.41 2.72
N VAL A 524 -25.80 12.96 2.03
CA VAL A 524 -25.76 13.05 0.57
C VAL A 524 -26.69 12.02 -0.05
N ASN A 525 -27.17 12.29 -1.26
CA ASN A 525 -27.83 11.27 -2.07
C ASN A 525 -26.81 10.18 -2.41
N VAL A 526 -27.26 8.93 -2.32
CA VAL A 526 -26.46 7.76 -2.66
C VAL A 526 -27.32 6.81 -3.49
N GLU A 527 -26.77 6.34 -4.61
CA GLU A 527 -27.31 5.24 -5.39
C GLU A 527 -26.47 3.98 -5.15
N TYR A 528 -27.14 2.84 -5.08
CA TYR A 528 -26.48 1.57 -4.81
C TYR A 528 -26.67 0.60 -5.97
N HIS A 529 -25.59 -0.08 -6.34
CA HIS A 529 -25.56 -1.23 -7.24
C HIS A 529 -25.20 -2.46 -6.42
N MET A 530 -26.20 -3.13 -5.86
CA MET A 530 -26.00 -4.33 -5.05
C MET A 530 -25.75 -5.54 -5.95
N LEU A 531 -24.73 -6.33 -5.61
CA LEU A 531 -24.45 -7.58 -6.30
C LEU A 531 -25.44 -8.66 -5.83
N PRO A 532 -25.60 -9.74 -6.61
CA PRO A 532 -26.32 -10.91 -6.14
C PRO A 532 -25.73 -11.45 -4.83
N LYS A 533 -26.52 -12.23 -4.10
CA LYS A 533 -26.06 -12.90 -2.88
C LYS A 533 -24.77 -13.70 -3.16
N ASN A 534 -23.86 -13.76 -2.19
CA ASN A 534 -22.59 -14.47 -2.26
C ASN A 534 -21.71 -14.06 -3.46
N THR A 535 -21.94 -12.86 -4.00
CA THR A 535 -21.19 -12.31 -5.12
C THR A 535 -20.51 -11.03 -4.66
N TYR A 536 -19.21 -10.93 -4.88
CA TYR A 536 -18.40 -9.86 -4.31
C TYR A 536 -17.43 -9.26 -5.32
N CYS A 537 -17.16 -7.96 -5.19
CA CYS A 537 -16.28 -7.20 -6.07
C CYS A 537 -14.90 -6.93 -5.46
N SER A 538 -13.93 -6.60 -6.32
CA SER A 538 -12.64 -6.04 -5.91
C SER A 538 -11.99 -5.22 -7.04
N GLY A 539 -11.19 -4.22 -6.67
CA GLY A 539 -10.47 -3.35 -7.61
C GLY A 539 -11.35 -2.55 -8.56
N ALA A 540 -12.52 -2.10 -8.10
CA ALA A 540 -13.39 -1.24 -8.88
C ALA A 540 -12.67 0.07 -9.25
N VAL A 541 -12.86 0.53 -10.50
CA VAL A 541 -12.30 1.79 -10.99
C VAL A 541 -13.30 2.54 -11.86
N PHE A 542 -13.26 3.88 -11.82
CA PHE A 542 -13.97 4.73 -12.76
C PHE A 542 -13.20 4.83 -14.08
N VAL A 543 -13.89 4.60 -15.19
CA VAL A 543 -13.37 4.70 -16.55
C VAL A 543 -14.09 5.85 -17.26
N PRO A 544 -13.42 6.98 -17.51
CA PRO A 544 -14.05 8.11 -18.19
C PRO A 544 -14.41 7.72 -19.63
N LYS A 545 -15.57 8.21 -20.07
CA LYS A 545 -16.00 8.11 -21.46
C LYS A 545 -15.07 8.90 -22.36
N SER A 546 -14.76 8.33 -23.54
CA SER A 546 -13.99 9.03 -24.56
C SER A 546 -14.75 10.28 -25.02
N GLY A 547 -14.18 11.46 -24.79
CA GLY A 547 -14.83 12.74 -25.07
C GLY A 547 -16.02 13.07 -24.15
N GLY A 548 -16.09 12.45 -22.96
CA GLY A 548 -17.06 12.82 -21.93
C GLY A 548 -16.93 14.29 -21.51
N LEU A 549 -18.05 14.92 -21.16
CA LEU A 549 -18.13 16.34 -20.80
C LEU A 549 -18.48 16.54 -19.32
N GLU A 550 -19.29 15.64 -18.76
CA GLU A 550 -19.72 15.67 -17.37
C GLU A 550 -18.82 14.78 -16.51
N GLU A 551 -18.73 15.09 -15.21
CA GLU A 551 -17.82 14.41 -14.29
C GLU A 551 -18.09 12.89 -14.18
N ASP A 552 -19.37 12.48 -14.25
CA ASP A 552 -19.80 11.08 -14.22
C ASP A 552 -20.07 10.48 -15.61
N ASP A 553 -19.61 11.12 -16.69
CA ASP A 553 -19.61 10.50 -18.03
C ASP A 553 -18.59 9.36 -18.07
N GLY A 554 -19.04 8.15 -17.77
CA GLY A 554 -18.19 6.98 -17.76
C GLY A 554 -18.84 5.74 -17.19
N TRP A 555 -18.00 4.80 -16.78
CA TRP A 555 -18.41 3.51 -16.23
C TRP A 555 -17.58 3.13 -15.03
N ILE A 556 -18.13 2.31 -14.15
CA ILE A 556 -17.34 1.56 -13.18
C ILE A 556 -17.05 0.17 -13.76
N ILE A 557 -15.77 -0.22 -13.80
CA ILE A 557 -15.37 -1.59 -14.11
C ILE A 557 -14.80 -2.26 -12.85
N SER A 558 -15.19 -3.51 -12.58
CA SER A 558 -14.73 -4.26 -11.41
C SER A 558 -14.68 -5.76 -11.67
N PHE A 559 -13.72 -6.46 -11.06
CA PHE A 559 -13.72 -7.92 -11.01
C PHE A 559 -14.73 -8.40 -9.98
N ILE A 560 -15.57 -9.34 -10.39
CA ILE A 560 -16.64 -9.94 -9.60
C ILE A 560 -16.37 -11.43 -9.43
N HIS A 561 -16.60 -11.97 -8.23
CA HIS A 561 -16.55 -13.39 -7.96
C HIS A 561 -17.83 -13.86 -7.30
N ASN A 562 -18.44 -14.91 -7.84
CA ASN A 562 -19.57 -15.59 -7.25
C ASN A 562 -19.05 -16.82 -6.47
N GLU A 563 -19.25 -16.82 -5.16
CA GLU A 563 -18.78 -17.90 -4.29
C GLU A 563 -19.66 -19.16 -4.35
N ASP A 564 -20.88 -19.09 -4.90
CA ASP A 564 -21.78 -20.25 -5.03
C ASP A 564 -21.36 -21.16 -6.20
N ASP A 565 -20.91 -20.59 -7.33
CA ASP A 565 -20.49 -21.36 -8.51
C ASP A 565 -19.00 -21.22 -8.86
N HIS A 566 -18.26 -20.48 -8.04
CA HIS A 566 -16.82 -20.21 -8.15
C HIS A 566 -16.39 -19.56 -9.47
N LYS A 567 -17.29 -18.89 -10.19
CA LYS A 567 -16.96 -18.16 -11.41
C LYS A 567 -16.56 -16.73 -11.12
N SER A 568 -15.68 -16.21 -11.98
CA SER A 568 -15.31 -14.80 -11.97
C SER A 568 -15.67 -14.14 -13.28
N GLU A 569 -16.11 -12.89 -13.18
CA GLU A 569 -16.52 -12.04 -14.29
C GLU A 569 -15.94 -10.64 -14.09
N ALA A 570 -15.98 -9.79 -15.12
CA ALA A 570 -15.82 -8.35 -14.96
C ALA A 570 -17.11 -7.64 -15.36
N TYR A 571 -17.59 -6.75 -14.49
CA TYR A 571 -18.82 -5.99 -14.72
C TYR A 571 -18.45 -4.59 -15.18
N VAL A 572 -19.20 -4.08 -16.16
CA VAL A 572 -19.16 -2.67 -16.59
C VAL A 572 -20.51 -2.04 -16.22
N VAL A 573 -20.50 -1.08 -15.30
CA VAL A 573 -21.70 -0.41 -14.78
C VAL A 573 -21.73 1.04 -15.28
N ASP A 574 -22.83 1.45 -15.92
CA ASP A 574 -23.04 2.83 -16.40
C ASP A 574 -23.18 3.78 -15.21
N ALA A 575 -22.25 4.74 -15.08
CA ALA A 575 -22.22 5.67 -13.96
C ALA A 575 -23.47 6.57 -13.87
N LYS A 576 -24.16 6.81 -15.00
CA LYS A 576 -25.41 7.59 -15.06
C LYS A 576 -26.67 6.75 -14.90
N LYS A 577 -26.55 5.43 -15.02
CA LYS A 577 -27.65 4.48 -14.81
C LYS A 577 -27.27 3.45 -13.74
N PHE A 578 -26.73 3.95 -12.63
CA PHE A 578 -25.98 3.18 -11.66
C PHE A 578 -26.77 2.04 -11.01
N THR A 579 -28.07 2.25 -10.78
CA THR A 579 -28.98 1.27 -10.18
C THR A 579 -29.46 0.16 -11.13
N ARG A 580 -29.11 0.23 -12.43
CA ARG A 580 -29.49 -0.79 -13.42
C ARG A 580 -28.48 -1.93 -13.45
N GLN A 581 -28.85 -3.01 -14.15
CA GLN A 581 -27.94 -4.11 -14.46
C GLN A 581 -26.69 -3.59 -15.20
N PRO A 582 -25.53 -4.26 -15.05
CA PRO A 582 -24.32 -3.91 -15.78
C PRO A 582 -24.58 -3.90 -17.30
N VAL A 583 -23.98 -2.95 -18.01
CA VAL A 583 -24.11 -2.84 -19.47
C VAL A 583 -23.35 -3.96 -20.19
N ALA A 584 -22.32 -4.51 -19.56
CA ALA A 584 -21.59 -5.68 -20.03
C ALA A 584 -21.11 -6.54 -18.86
N ARG A 585 -21.15 -7.86 -19.04
CA ARG A 585 -20.53 -8.86 -18.17
C ARG A 585 -19.58 -9.71 -19.00
N ILE A 586 -18.32 -9.75 -18.60
CA ILE A 586 -17.23 -10.40 -19.33
C ILE A 586 -16.79 -11.62 -18.52
N ALA A 587 -16.86 -12.82 -19.09
CA ALA A 587 -16.46 -14.03 -18.37
C ALA A 587 -14.92 -14.13 -18.26
N LEU A 588 -14.42 -14.54 -17.10
CA LEU A 588 -12.99 -14.78 -16.91
C LEU A 588 -12.68 -16.28 -17.05
N PRO A 589 -11.55 -16.63 -17.68
CA PRO A 589 -11.20 -18.02 -17.96
C PRO A 589 -10.71 -18.77 -16.72
N SER A 590 -10.47 -18.04 -15.62
CA SER A 590 -10.05 -18.59 -14.33
C SER A 590 -10.69 -17.79 -13.20
N ARG A 591 -10.72 -18.40 -12.01
CA ARG A 591 -11.03 -17.69 -10.77
C ARG A 591 -10.07 -16.51 -10.61
N VAL A 592 -10.61 -15.38 -10.16
CA VAL A 592 -9.86 -14.17 -9.83
C VAL A 592 -10.03 -13.93 -8.32
N PRO A 593 -8.98 -14.15 -7.51
CA PRO A 593 -9.02 -13.97 -6.06
C PRO A 593 -9.40 -12.55 -5.67
N TYR A 594 -9.83 -12.32 -4.44
CA TYR A 594 -9.95 -10.94 -3.95
C TYR A 594 -8.59 -10.23 -3.99
N GLY A 595 -8.63 -8.94 -4.32
CA GLY A 595 -7.45 -8.09 -4.30
C GLY A 595 -7.78 -6.70 -3.79
N PHE A 596 -6.88 -5.77 -4.10
CA PHE A 596 -6.92 -4.42 -3.55
C PHE A 596 -7.25 -3.43 -4.67
N HIS A 597 -6.31 -2.56 -5.04
CA HIS A 597 -6.56 -1.48 -5.98
C HIS A 597 -6.40 -1.90 -7.44
N GLY A 598 -7.22 -1.30 -8.29
CA GLY A 598 -7.12 -1.41 -9.73
C GLY A 598 -6.83 -0.06 -10.38
N MET A 599 -6.52 -0.12 -11.67
CA MET A 599 -6.34 1.03 -12.54
C MET A 599 -6.85 0.68 -13.94
N PHE A 600 -7.36 1.67 -14.66
CA PHE A 600 -7.58 1.58 -16.10
C PHE A 600 -6.50 2.37 -16.83
N VAL A 601 -5.79 1.73 -17.76
CA VAL A 601 -4.74 2.37 -18.57
C VAL A 601 -5.24 2.51 -20.01
N PRO A 602 -5.61 3.71 -20.46
CA PRO A 602 -5.96 3.98 -21.85
C PRO A 602 -4.85 3.55 -22.82
N MET A 603 -5.24 3.07 -24.00
CA MET A 603 -4.31 2.64 -25.04
C MET A 603 -3.40 3.78 -25.51
N ASP A 604 -3.87 5.03 -25.47
CA ASP A 604 -3.11 6.20 -25.91
C ASP A 604 -1.90 6.52 -25.01
N LEU A 605 -1.88 6.01 -23.77
CA LEU A 605 -0.73 6.14 -22.85
C LEU A 605 0.34 5.05 -23.06
N GLN A 606 0.10 4.08 -23.96
CA GLN A 606 1.00 2.95 -24.20
C GLN A 606 1.97 3.18 -25.38
N ASN A 607 1.85 4.30 -26.10
CA ASN A 607 2.63 4.62 -27.31
C ASN A 607 3.74 5.63 -27.07
#